data_AF-A0A536JXU6-F1
#
_entry.id   AF-A0A536JXU6-F1
#
_cell.length_a   1.000
_cell.length_b   1.000
_cell.length_c   1.000
_cell.angle_alpha   90.00
_cell.angle_beta   90.00
_cell.angle_gamma   90.00
#
_symmetry.space_group_name_H-M   'P 1'
#
loop_
_entity.id
_entity.type
_entity.pdbx_description
1 polymer ?
#
loop_
_entity_poly.entity_id
_entity_poly.type
_entity_poly.pdbx_seq_one_letter_code
_entity_poly.pdbx_strand_id
1 'polypeptide(L)'
;MPSLGEQLRAQRERKGITLEQAAADTRIREKFLTALEDGDYPSLPGAVYTRGFLRNYADYLDLETDELVVLYQQERGGGPPEPTPKRSFKPYRPVVHHSFIFRPVVFVPVLIIAFVGSFLGYMYYQFTTFATLPKLEIIDPASDGLAASPDLLVHGVTVPDGRITVNVFPGPDVFGDIRTASDGSFTTTVSLKPGSNHVVIEVLDAAGKTNRVSRTIQYQAPTVGVSAPPVLAVEQPANGATFTNTYVQVNGRVGRGVTVQINSVPVAVSSDGTFQARYYLPAGPQPFRIVARNSAGGTVEETRTVVIAYTAAVVIVRVTGGDSWILATVDGNCDPCQGRVFKDGETATFQGKEVRIKTGNAAAVQVNHNGQVIASLGRPGEVVERVFVAQ
;
A
#
# COMPACT_ATOMS: atom_id res chain seq x y z
N MET A 1 -112.81 56.76 39.84
CA MET A 1 -112.23 55.40 39.80
C MET A 1 -111.04 55.40 40.75
N PRO A 2 -110.81 54.33 41.54
CA PRO A 2 -109.63 54.26 42.40
C PRO A 2 -108.35 54.33 41.56
N SER A 3 -107.30 54.97 42.08
CA SER A 3 -106.02 55.07 41.37
C SER A 3 -105.35 53.70 41.22
N LEU A 4 -104.37 53.59 40.32
CA LEU A 4 -103.62 52.34 40.11
C LEU A 4 -103.05 51.80 41.43
N GLY A 5 -102.38 52.66 42.18
CA GLY A 5 -101.74 52.29 43.44
C GLY A 5 -102.73 51.86 44.51
N GLU A 6 -103.88 52.52 44.60
CA GLU A 6 -104.98 52.15 45.50
C GLU A 6 -105.56 50.76 45.16
N GLN A 7 -105.72 50.45 43.87
CA GLN A 7 -106.22 49.14 43.44
C GLN A 7 -105.25 48.01 43.80
N LEU A 8 -103.96 48.21 43.55
CA LEU A 8 -102.90 47.26 43.91
C LEU A 8 -102.87 47.04 45.44
N ARG A 9 -102.85 48.13 46.22
CA ARG A 9 -102.84 48.07 47.68
C ARG A 9 -104.06 47.36 48.23
N ALA A 10 -105.25 47.76 47.80
CA ALA A 10 -106.50 47.18 48.27
C ALA A 10 -106.58 45.67 47.99
N GLN A 11 -106.08 45.22 46.82
CA GLN A 11 -106.08 43.81 46.49
C GLN A 11 -105.04 43.02 47.30
N ARG A 12 -103.83 43.57 47.49
CA ARG A 12 -102.81 42.96 48.34
C ARG A 12 -103.33 42.78 49.77
N GLU A 13 -103.94 43.81 50.34
CA GLU A 13 -104.48 43.78 51.69
C GLU A 13 -105.67 42.83 51.83
N ARG A 14 -106.54 42.74 50.81
CA ARG A 14 -107.63 41.74 50.77
C ARG A 14 -107.11 40.30 50.79
N LYS A 15 -105.96 40.04 50.18
CA LYS A 15 -105.29 38.74 50.23
C LYS A 15 -104.49 38.51 51.52
N GLY A 16 -104.39 39.52 52.40
CA GLY A 16 -103.62 39.44 53.64
C GLY A 16 -102.11 39.38 53.44
N ILE A 17 -101.61 39.85 52.30
CA ILE A 17 -100.19 39.75 51.92
C ILE A 17 -99.43 41.02 52.37
N THR A 18 -98.24 40.87 52.95
CA THR A 18 -97.37 42.01 53.29
C THR A 18 -96.54 42.44 52.08
N LEU A 19 -96.12 43.71 52.04
CA LEU A 19 -95.24 44.21 50.97
C LEU A 19 -93.91 43.44 50.89
N GLU A 20 -93.34 43.07 52.04
CA GLU A 20 -92.12 42.25 52.12
C GLU A 20 -92.29 40.87 51.47
N GLN A 21 -93.43 40.22 51.72
CA GLN A 21 -93.74 38.92 51.12
C GLN A 21 -93.97 39.04 49.61
N ALA A 22 -94.75 40.04 49.17
CA ALA A 22 -94.93 40.31 47.76
C ALA A 22 -93.59 40.60 47.04
N ALA A 23 -92.67 41.32 47.70
CA ALA A 23 -91.35 41.62 47.18
C ALA A 23 -90.48 40.36 47.01
N ALA A 24 -90.53 39.44 47.99
CA ALA A 24 -89.82 38.17 47.93
C ALA A 24 -90.34 37.28 46.80
N ASP A 25 -91.66 37.17 46.67
CA ASP A 25 -92.31 36.27 45.70
C ASP A 25 -92.18 36.77 44.25
N THR A 26 -92.43 38.06 44.03
CA THR A 26 -92.31 38.68 42.69
C THR A 26 -90.86 38.96 42.29
N ARG A 27 -89.93 38.89 43.25
CA ARG A 27 -88.53 39.33 43.12
C ARG A 27 -88.39 40.80 42.74
N ILE A 28 -89.40 41.62 43.04
CA ILE A 28 -89.35 43.08 42.89
C ILE A 28 -88.98 43.66 44.25
N ARG A 29 -87.99 44.54 44.29
CA ARG A 29 -87.59 45.16 45.58
C ARG A 29 -88.78 45.90 46.19
N GLU A 30 -88.98 45.72 47.48
CA GLU A 30 -90.12 46.27 48.24
C GLU A 30 -90.35 47.76 47.96
N LYS A 31 -89.29 48.58 47.98
CA LYS A 31 -89.35 50.02 47.68
C LYS A 31 -90.04 50.37 46.36
N PHE A 32 -90.00 49.47 45.36
CA PHE A 32 -90.66 49.70 44.07
C PHE A 32 -92.13 49.25 44.08
N LEU A 33 -92.48 48.22 44.87
CA LEU A 33 -93.88 47.88 45.10
C LEU A 33 -94.57 48.97 45.93
N THR A 34 -93.88 49.51 46.95
CA THR A 34 -94.33 50.68 47.71
C THR A 34 -94.57 51.87 46.78
N ALA A 35 -93.59 52.21 45.93
CA ALA A 35 -93.75 53.31 44.98
C ALA A 35 -94.89 53.09 43.96
N LEU A 36 -95.18 51.85 43.56
CA LEU A 36 -96.34 51.53 42.72
C LEU A 36 -97.66 51.73 43.47
N GLU A 37 -97.75 51.30 44.72
CA GLU A 37 -98.95 51.48 45.56
C GLU A 37 -99.18 52.94 45.96
N ASP A 38 -98.13 53.74 46.08
CA ASP A 38 -98.19 55.18 46.39
C ASP A 38 -98.37 56.06 45.15
N GLY A 39 -98.27 55.50 43.93
CA GLY A 39 -98.29 56.25 42.69
C GLY A 39 -97.04 57.13 42.46
N ASP A 40 -95.94 56.89 43.20
CA ASP A 40 -94.67 57.61 43.09
C ASP A 40 -93.81 57.08 41.93
N TYR A 41 -94.29 57.33 40.71
CA TYR A 41 -93.62 56.88 39.49
C TYR A 41 -92.20 57.42 39.26
N PRO A 42 -91.84 58.67 39.66
CA PRO A 42 -90.46 59.16 39.56
C PRO A 42 -89.43 58.32 40.32
N SER A 43 -89.82 57.66 41.41
CA SER A 43 -88.94 56.78 42.20
C SER A 43 -88.73 55.38 41.58
N LEU A 44 -89.44 55.07 40.49
CA LEU A 44 -89.32 53.79 39.80
C LEU A 44 -88.21 53.80 38.74
N PRO A 45 -87.50 52.68 38.53
CA PRO A 45 -86.51 52.57 37.48
C PRO A 45 -87.26 52.62 36.13
N GLY A 46 -86.73 53.41 35.19
CA GLY A 46 -87.40 53.89 33.96
C GLY A 46 -88.48 53.01 33.30
N ALA A 47 -89.36 53.65 32.52
CA ALA A 47 -90.67 53.14 32.05
C ALA A 47 -90.77 51.65 31.67
N VAL A 48 -89.74 51.10 31.02
CA VAL A 48 -89.70 49.70 30.60
C VAL A 48 -89.72 48.75 31.80
N TYR A 49 -88.92 49.03 32.83
CA TYR A 49 -88.87 48.21 34.03
C TYR A 49 -90.13 48.37 34.87
N THR A 50 -90.65 49.59 34.99
CA THR A 50 -91.93 49.84 35.67
C THR A 50 -93.08 49.01 35.09
N ARG A 51 -93.19 48.94 33.76
CA ARG A 51 -94.21 48.11 33.09
C ARG A 51 -94.04 46.62 33.40
N GLY A 52 -92.80 46.15 33.45
CA GLY A 52 -92.50 44.77 33.84
C GLY A 52 -92.88 44.47 35.30
N PHE A 53 -92.61 45.40 36.21
CA PHE A 53 -92.98 45.28 37.62
C PHE A 53 -94.49 45.29 37.81
N LEU A 54 -95.18 46.22 37.15
CA LEU A 54 -96.63 46.32 37.22
C LEU A 54 -97.32 45.03 36.74
N ARG A 55 -96.86 44.47 35.60
CA ARG A 55 -97.39 43.20 35.09
C ARG A 55 -97.17 42.05 36.06
N ASN A 56 -95.93 41.86 36.50
CA ASN A 56 -95.60 40.76 37.42
C ASN A 56 -96.35 40.89 38.76
N TYR A 57 -96.52 42.12 39.26
CA TYR A 57 -97.24 42.35 40.51
C TYR A 57 -98.76 42.21 40.36
N ALA A 58 -99.33 42.68 39.25
CA ALA A 58 -100.75 42.47 38.92
C ALA A 58 -101.08 40.97 38.77
N ASP A 59 -100.24 40.23 38.05
CA ASP A 59 -100.36 38.78 37.88
C ASP A 59 -100.30 38.07 39.26
N TYR A 60 -99.37 38.46 40.13
CA TYR A 60 -99.28 37.92 41.50
C TYR A 60 -100.51 38.24 42.37
N LEU A 61 -101.14 39.40 42.15
CA LEU A 61 -102.36 39.80 42.86
C LEU A 61 -103.65 39.27 42.21
N ASP A 62 -103.56 38.48 41.14
CA ASP A 62 -104.69 38.02 40.30
C ASP A 62 -105.57 39.19 39.84
N LEU A 63 -104.95 40.28 39.38
CA LEU A 63 -105.61 41.44 38.78
C LEU A 63 -105.44 41.42 37.26
N GLU A 64 -106.39 42.02 36.55
CA GLU A 64 -106.32 42.13 35.09
C GLU A 64 -105.20 43.12 34.69
N THR A 65 -104.09 42.56 34.21
CA THR A 65 -102.86 43.30 33.91
C THR A 65 -103.05 44.39 32.85
N ASP A 66 -103.84 44.12 31.81
CA ASP A 66 -103.93 45.04 30.67
C ASP A 66 -104.65 46.34 31.04
N GLU A 67 -105.66 46.27 31.92
CA GLU A 67 -106.36 47.46 32.44
C GLU A 67 -105.43 48.32 33.31
N LEU A 68 -104.63 47.69 34.17
CA LEU A 68 -103.67 48.37 35.04
C LEU A 68 -102.54 49.04 34.23
N VAL A 69 -102.06 48.41 33.17
CA VAL A 69 -101.03 48.99 32.29
C VAL A 69 -101.55 50.22 31.53
N VAL A 70 -102.85 50.24 31.17
CA VAL A 70 -103.49 51.41 30.57
C VAL A 70 -103.63 52.54 31.59
N LEU A 71 -104.09 52.22 32.81
CA LEU A 71 -104.25 53.21 33.88
C LEU A 71 -102.91 53.84 34.27
N TYR A 72 -101.84 53.05 34.36
CA TYR A 72 -100.47 53.53 34.55
C TYR A 72 -100.01 54.52 33.46
N GLN A 73 -100.34 54.25 32.18
CA GLN A 73 -100.00 55.16 31.07
C GLN A 73 -100.80 56.47 31.13
N GLN A 74 -102.04 56.42 31.59
CA GLN A 74 -102.88 57.59 31.79
C GLN A 74 -102.37 58.44 32.96
N GLU A 75 -102.10 57.83 34.12
CA GLU A 75 -101.64 58.55 35.33
C GLU A 75 -100.23 59.14 35.17
N ARG A 76 -99.34 58.49 34.43
CA ARG A 76 -97.99 59.00 34.16
C ARG A 76 -97.96 60.20 33.19
N GLY A 77 -99.06 60.48 32.48
CA GLY A 77 -99.15 61.57 31.51
C GLY A 77 -98.44 61.25 30.19
N GLY A 78 -98.96 60.24 29.47
CA GLY A 78 -98.41 59.68 28.23
C GLY A 78 -97.70 60.65 27.29
N GLY A 79 -96.38 60.47 27.17
CA GLY A 79 -95.57 60.88 26.02
C GLY A 79 -94.97 59.63 25.34
N PRO A 80 -94.82 59.59 24.00
CA PRO A 80 -94.22 58.45 23.29
C PRO A 80 -92.81 58.13 23.82
N PRO A 81 -92.35 56.87 23.79
CA PRO A 81 -91.02 56.51 24.26
C PRO A 81 -89.95 57.31 23.51
N GLU A 82 -89.09 57.98 24.28
CA GLU A 82 -87.94 58.73 23.77
C GLU A 82 -87.06 57.80 22.90
N PRO A 83 -86.75 58.18 21.64
CA PRO A 83 -85.97 57.33 20.75
C PRO A 83 -84.56 57.15 21.31
N THR A 84 -84.23 55.92 21.68
CA THR A 84 -82.87 55.56 22.09
C THR A 84 -81.89 55.78 20.93
N PRO A 85 -80.72 56.41 21.16
CA PRO A 85 -79.74 56.60 20.11
C PRO A 85 -79.21 55.25 19.62
N LYS A 86 -79.26 55.02 18.30
CA LYS A 86 -78.64 53.86 17.65
C LYS A 86 -77.14 53.86 17.95
N ARG A 87 -76.72 53.06 18.94
CA ARG A 87 -75.29 52.74 19.15
C ARG A 87 -74.80 51.91 17.97
N SER A 88 -73.85 52.46 17.21
CA SER A 88 -73.10 51.70 16.20
C SER A 88 -72.26 50.64 16.91
N PHE A 89 -72.61 49.37 16.75
CA PHE A 89 -71.73 48.27 17.12
C PHE A 89 -70.60 48.17 16.09
N LYS A 90 -69.37 48.49 16.49
CA LYS A 90 -68.18 47.97 15.78
C LYS A 90 -68.01 46.51 16.23
N PRO A 91 -67.90 45.53 15.31
CA PRO A 91 -67.70 44.15 15.70
C PRO A 91 -66.38 44.00 16.47
N TYR A 92 -66.46 43.38 17.65
CA TYR A 92 -65.31 42.96 18.44
C TYR A 92 -64.48 41.94 17.63
N ARG A 93 -63.25 42.30 17.25
CA ARG A 93 -62.27 41.34 16.74
C ARG A 93 -61.64 40.63 17.95
N PRO A 94 -61.82 39.32 18.16
CA PRO A 94 -61.08 38.63 19.20
C PRO A 94 -59.58 38.67 18.83
N VAL A 95 -58.77 39.28 19.68
CA VAL A 95 -57.32 39.14 19.63
C VAL A 95 -57.00 37.74 20.12
N VAL A 96 -56.76 36.83 19.18
CA VAL A 96 -56.28 35.48 19.49
C VAL A 96 -54.82 35.61 19.91
N HIS A 97 -54.55 35.65 21.21
CA HIS A 97 -53.18 35.49 21.70
C HIS A 97 -52.76 34.04 21.44
N HIS A 98 -51.81 33.83 20.52
CA HIS A 98 -51.15 32.56 20.34
C HIS A 98 -50.22 32.30 21.54
N SER A 99 -50.77 31.90 22.69
CA SER A 99 -49.96 31.29 23.73
C SER A 99 -49.49 29.93 23.20
N PHE A 100 -48.18 29.78 23.00
CA PHE A 100 -47.54 28.52 22.66
C PHE A 100 -47.83 27.49 23.76
N ILE A 101 -48.86 26.65 23.58
CA ILE A 101 -49.19 25.58 24.52
C ILE A 101 -48.25 24.41 24.21
N PHE A 102 -47.27 24.19 25.10
CA PHE A 102 -46.33 23.07 25.08
C PHE A 102 -47.09 21.75 25.28
N ARG A 103 -47.46 21.06 24.18
CA ARG A 103 -48.11 19.74 24.22
C ARG A 103 -47.05 18.63 24.00
N PRO A 104 -46.82 17.71 24.96
CA PRO A 104 -45.76 16.68 24.86
C PRO A 104 -45.85 15.81 23.60
N VAL A 105 -47.05 15.58 23.08
CA VAL A 105 -47.33 14.72 21.91
C VAL A 105 -46.65 15.24 20.62
N VAL A 106 -46.40 16.54 20.51
CA VAL A 106 -45.72 17.13 19.32
C VAL A 106 -44.22 17.25 19.55
N PHE A 107 -43.77 17.45 20.80
CA PHE A 107 -42.36 17.63 21.14
C PHE A 107 -41.54 16.33 21.05
N VAL A 108 -42.12 15.21 21.50
CA VAL A 108 -41.43 13.91 21.50
C VAL A 108 -41.01 13.45 20.09
N PRO A 109 -41.88 13.44 19.06
CA PRO A 109 -41.46 13.02 17.72
C PRO A 109 -40.43 13.98 17.10
N VAL A 110 -40.54 15.29 17.34
CA VAL A 110 -39.55 16.28 16.86
C VAL A 110 -38.18 16.03 17.50
N LEU A 111 -38.13 15.73 18.80
CA LEU A 111 -36.89 15.37 19.49
C LEU A 111 -36.31 14.04 18.98
N ILE A 112 -37.14 13.03 18.70
CA ILE A 112 -36.68 11.76 18.13
C ILE A 112 -36.10 11.97 16.73
N ILE A 113 -36.76 12.74 15.87
CA ILE A 113 -36.26 13.06 14.52
C ILE A 113 -34.94 13.82 14.62
N ALA A 114 -34.83 14.80 15.53
CA ALA A 114 -33.58 15.53 15.75
C ALA A 114 -32.45 14.61 16.25
N PHE A 115 -32.76 13.71 17.18
CA PHE A 115 -31.79 12.73 17.70
C PHE A 115 -31.34 11.75 16.62
N VAL A 116 -32.28 11.18 15.85
CA VAL A 116 -31.97 10.26 14.75
C VAL A 116 -31.17 10.98 13.66
N GLY A 117 -31.55 12.21 13.29
CA GLY A 117 -30.79 13.02 12.34
C GLY A 117 -29.36 13.31 12.81
N SER A 118 -29.19 13.69 14.09
CA SER A 118 -27.87 13.89 14.70
C SER A 118 -27.05 12.60 14.75
N PHE A 119 -27.67 11.48 15.10
CA PHE A 119 -27.02 10.17 15.15
C PHE A 119 -26.57 9.71 13.76
N LEU A 120 -27.44 9.84 12.75
CA LEU A 120 -27.12 9.52 11.36
C LEU A 120 -26.05 10.46 10.79
N GLY A 121 -26.09 11.76 11.11
CA GLY A 121 -25.05 12.72 10.74
C GLY A 121 -23.70 12.38 11.37
N TYR A 122 -23.70 12.04 12.67
CA TYR A 122 -22.49 11.56 13.36
C TYR A 122 -21.97 10.26 12.76
N MET A 123 -22.84 9.30 12.46
CA MET A 123 -22.46 8.04 11.81
C MET A 123 -21.88 8.26 10.41
N TYR A 124 -22.45 9.18 9.62
CA TYR A 124 -21.91 9.54 8.31
C TYR A 124 -20.53 10.20 8.42
N TYR A 125 -20.37 11.14 9.36
CA TYR A 125 -19.08 11.75 9.65
C TYR A 125 -18.05 10.70 10.09
N GLN A 126 -18.42 9.82 11.02
CA GLN A 126 -17.54 8.76 11.49
C GLN A 126 -17.16 7.82 10.33
N PHE A 127 -18.14 7.34 9.56
CA PHE A 127 -17.90 6.45 8.42
C PHE A 127 -16.97 7.06 7.37
N THR A 128 -17.14 8.34 7.04
CA THR A 128 -16.28 9.03 6.07
C THR A 128 -14.86 9.26 6.60
N THR A 129 -14.68 9.50 7.90
CA THR A 129 -13.35 9.68 8.51
C THR A 129 -12.56 8.36 8.59
N PHE A 130 -13.25 7.22 8.74
CA PHE A 130 -12.62 5.89 8.72
C PHE A 130 -12.32 5.38 7.30
N ALA A 131 -13.15 5.72 6.31
CA ALA A 131 -13.07 5.15 4.96
C ALA A 131 -12.03 5.81 4.03
N THR A 132 -11.35 6.90 4.43
CA THR A 132 -10.34 7.53 3.56
C THR A 132 -9.03 6.73 3.57
N LEU A 133 -8.64 6.26 2.39
CA LEU A 133 -7.33 5.63 2.14
C LEU A 133 -6.20 6.65 2.33
N PRO A 134 -5.02 6.23 2.83
CA PRO A 134 -3.86 7.11 2.90
C PRO A 134 -3.43 7.52 1.49
N LYS A 135 -3.13 8.81 1.28
CA LYS A 135 -2.60 9.31 0.00
C LYS A 135 -1.26 8.62 -0.26
N LEU A 136 -1.04 8.07 -1.46
CA LEU A 136 0.25 7.54 -1.89
C LEU A 136 0.50 7.99 -3.32
N GLU A 137 1.56 8.77 -3.53
CA GLU A 137 1.92 9.33 -4.82
C GLU A 137 3.40 9.07 -5.10
N ILE A 138 3.69 8.41 -6.22
CA ILE A 138 5.05 8.12 -6.67
C ILE A 138 5.47 9.23 -7.63
N ILE A 139 6.48 10.00 -7.23
CA ILE A 139 7.03 11.10 -8.02
C ILE A 139 8.02 10.55 -9.05
N ASP A 140 8.90 9.64 -8.63
CA ASP A 140 9.86 8.96 -9.48
C ASP A 140 9.92 7.47 -9.13
N PRO A 141 9.69 6.55 -10.09
CA PRO A 141 9.25 6.81 -11.46
C PRO A 141 7.79 7.28 -11.55
N ALA A 142 7.56 8.40 -12.24
CA ALA A 142 6.21 9.00 -12.38
C ALA A 142 5.21 8.05 -13.06
N SER A 143 5.67 7.25 -14.02
CA SER A 143 4.90 6.24 -14.75
C SER A 143 5.73 5.00 -15.05
N ASP A 144 5.11 3.99 -15.66
CA ASP A 144 5.83 2.88 -16.27
C ASP A 144 6.85 3.41 -17.29
N GLY A 145 7.98 2.71 -17.45
CA GLY A 145 9.08 3.23 -18.26
C GLY A 145 10.30 2.33 -18.37
N LEU A 146 11.38 2.93 -18.88
CA LEU A 146 12.69 2.28 -19.04
C LEU A 146 13.66 2.80 -17.98
N ALA A 147 14.44 1.91 -17.39
CA ALA A 147 15.57 2.27 -16.54
C ALA A 147 16.88 2.07 -17.30
N ALA A 148 17.80 3.03 -17.17
CA ALA A 148 19.15 2.96 -17.74
C ALA A 148 20.16 2.28 -16.81
N SER A 149 19.81 2.15 -15.53
CA SER A 149 20.65 1.62 -14.45
C SER A 149 19.92 0.46 -13.76
N PRO A 150 20.66 -0.53 -13.21
CA PRO A 150 20.04 -1.56 -12.37
C PRO A 150 19.53 -0.96 -11.05
N ASP A 151 20.05 0.17 -10.60
CA ASP A 151 19.58 0.81 -9.37
C ASP A 151 18.56 1.89 -9.71
N LEU A 152 17.32 1.67 -9.26
CA LEU A 152 16.19 2.57 -9.45
C LEU A 152 15.92 3.34 -8.15
N LEU A 153 16.00 4.67 -8.24
CA LEU A 153 15.52 5.54 -7.19
C LEU A 153 13.99 5.56 -7.20
N VAL A 154 13.38 5.27 -6.05
CA VAL A 154 11.95 5.38 -5.83
C VAL A 154 11.72 6.52 -4.84
N HIS A 155 11.10 7.58 -5.32
CA HIS A 155 10.78 8.78 -4.54
C HIS A 155 9.30 9.11 -4.67
N GLY A 156 8.68 9.46 -3.55
CA GLY A 156 7.27 9.82 -3.52
C GLY A 156 6.88 10.52 -2.23
N VAL A 157 5.58 10.80 -2.12
CA VAL A 157 4.97 11.43 -0.96
C VAL A 157 3.74 10.65 -0.52
N THR A 158 3.52 10.59 0.79
CA THR A 158 2.36 9.96 1.41
C THR A 158 1.99 10.71 2.69
N VAL A 159 1.25 10.08 3.60
CA VAL A 159 0.91 10.64 4.91
C VAL A 159 2.17 10.71 5.80
N PRO A 160 2.32 11.76 6.63
CA PRO A 160 3.37 11.81 7.65
C PRO A 160 3.31 10.58 8.57
N ASP A 161 4.47 10.10 9.01
CA ASP A 161 4.65 8.92 9.85
C ASP A 161 4.11 7.59 9.26
N GLY A 162 3.78 7.57 7.96
CA GLY A 162 3.48 6.34 7.23
C GLY A 162 4.70 5.43 7.13
N ARG A 163 4.47 4.12 7.18
CA ARG A 163 5.47 3.08 6.91
C ARG A 163 5.31 2.55 5.50
N ILE A 164 6.41 2.46 4.77
CA ILE A 164 6.39 2.06 3.37
C ILE A 164 7.08 0.70 3.21
N THR A 165 6.46 -0.15 2.40
CA THR A 165 7.02 -1.41 1.92
C THR A 165 7.13 -1.36 0.41
N VAL A 166 8.31 -1.66 -0.13
CA VAL A 166 8.55 -1.76 -1.57
C VAL A 166 8.93 -3.19 -1.94
N ASN A 167 8.17 -3.79 -2.85
CA ASN A 167 8.42 -5.14 -3.39
C ASN A 167 8.80 -5.03 -4.87
N VAL A 168 9.84 -5.73 -5.31
CA VAL A 168 10.27 -5.74 -6.72
C VAL A 168 10.26 -7.16 -7.29
N PHE A 169 9.52 -7.38 -8.39
CA PHE A 169 9.42 -8.67 -9.07
C PHE A 169 10.02 -8.61 -10.48
N PRO A 170 10.77 -9.62 -10.97
CA PRO A 170 11.17 -10.85 -10.28
C PRO A 170 12.36 -10.58 -9.33
N GLY A 171 12.17 -10.78 -8.03
CA GLY A 171 13.22 -10.58 -7.04
C GLY A 171 12.73 -10.95 -5.63
N PRO A 172 13.62 -11.36 -4.72
CA PRO A 172 13.30 -11.53 -3.31
C PRO A 172 13.32 -10.19 -2.55
N ASP A 173 13.60 -9.08 -3.24
CA ASP A 173 13.91 -7.80 -2.64
C ASP A 173 12.63 -7.15 -2.11
N VAL A 174 12.49 -7.18 -0.78
CA VAL A 174 11.44 -6.53 -0.02
C VAL A 174 12.09 -5.50 0.89
N PHE A 175 11.81 -4.22 0.65
CA PHE A 175 12.28 -3.10 1.46
C PHE A 175 11.13 -2.65 2.34
N GLY A 176 11.02 -3.22 3.54
CA GLY A 176 9.99 -2.88 4.52
C GLY A 176 10.41 -1.76 5.49
N ASP A 177 9.43 -1.23 6.23
CA ASP A 177 9.61 -0.26 7.32
C ASP A 177 10.35 1.04 6.94
N ILE A 178 10.27 1.46 5.67
CA ILE A 178 10.79 2.77 5.26
C ILE A 178 9.91 3.84 5.90
N ARG A 179 10.49 4.63 6.81
CA ARG A 179 9.80 5.74 7.47
C ARG A 179 9.80 6.97 6.58
N THR A 180 8.63 7.57 6.45
CA THR A 180 8.47 8.87 5.80
C THR A 180 9.08 9.99 6.65
N ALA A 181 9.53 11.06 5.99
CA ALA A 181 9.93 12.29 6.67
C ALA A 181 8.69 13.04 7.21
N SER A 182 8.91 14.12 7.98
CA SER A 182 7.82 14.90 8.60
C SER A 182 6.86 15.53 7.57
N ASP A 183 7.31 15.74 6.33
CA ASP A 183 6.53 16.25 5.21
C ASP A 183 5.85 15.14 4.39
N GLY A 184 5.98 13.87 4.80
CA GLY A 184 5.42 12.71 4.12
C GLY A 184 6.27 12.20 2.95
N SER A 185 7.42 12.81 2.67
CA SER A 185 8.32 12.34 1.60
C SER A 185 9.06 11.06 1.99
N PHE A 186 9.38 10.24 1.00
CA PHE A 186 10.21 9.06 1.19
C PHE A 186 11.10 8.82 -0.02
N THR A 187 12.27 8.25 0.20
CA THR A 187 13.18 7.88 -0.87
C THR A 187 13.84 6.55 -0.53
N THR A 188 13.87 5.64 -1.49
CA THR A 188 14.59 4.38 -1.39
C THR A 188 15.20 4.03 -2.73
N THR A 189 16.24 3.21 -2.73
CA THR A 189 16.84 2.67 -3.97
C THR A 189 16.56 1.19 -4.01
N VAL A 190 16.01 0.72 -5.14
CA VAL A 190 15.73 -0.70 -5.37
C VAL A 190 16.53 -1.20 -6.55
N SER A 191 16.94 -2.47 -6.50
CA SER A 191 17.70 -3.08 -7.58
C SER A 191 16.77 -3.82 -8.55
N LEU A 192 16.98 -3.60 -9.84
CA LEU A 192 16.24 -4.17 -10.97
C LEU A 192 17.00 -5.36 -11.56
N LYS A 193 16.26 -6.38 -12.01
CA LYS A 193 16.80 -7.45 -12.85
C LYS A 193 16.69 -7.08 -14.33
N PRO A 194 17.58 -7.61 -15.20
CA PRO A 194 17.41 -7.42 -16.64
C PRO A 194 16.04 -7.92 -17.11
N GLY A 195 15.31 -7.08 -17.86
CA GLY A 195 13.94 -7.33 -18.32
C GLY A 195 12.89 -6.50 -17.59
N SER A 196 11.67 -7.03 -17.54
CA SER A 196 10.50 -6.37 -16.94
C SER A 196 10.50 -6.52 -15.43
N ASN A 197 10.49 -5.40 -14.71
CA ASN A 197 10.38 -5.37 -13.25
C ASN A 197 9.04 -4.74 -12.84
N HIS A 198 8.29 -5.40 -11.95
CA HIS A 198 7.10 -4.85 -11.32
C HIS A 198 7.44 -4.38 -9.91
N VAL A 199 7.50 -3.06 -9.73
CA VAL A 199 7.76 -2.40 -8.44
C VAL A 199 6.42 -2.07 -7.81
N VAL A 200 6.12 -2.65 -6.64
CA VAL A 200 4.89 -2.44 -5.89
C VAL A 200 5.23 -1.71 -4.60
N ILE A 201 4.69 -0.51 -4.43
CA ILE A 201 4.83 0.32 -3.25
C ILE A 201 3.54 0.26 -2.46
N GLU A 202 3.62 -0.11 -1.20
CA GLU A 202 2.50 -0.12 -0.26
C GLU A 202 2.84 0.79 0.93
N VAL A 203 1.88 1.63 1.35
CA VAL A 203 1.98 2.40 2.58
C VAL A 203 1.02 1.85 3.62
N LEU A 204 1.45 1.86 4.89
CA LEU A 204 0.66 1.61 6.09
C LEU A 204 0.66 2.89 6.94
N ASP A 205 -0.51 3.48 7.18
CA ASP A 205 -0.63 4.66 8.04
C ASP A 205 -0.71 4.30 9.54
N ALA A 206 -0.66 5.32 10.41
CA ALA A 206 -0.72 5.15 11.85
C ALA A 206 -2.05 4.54 12.37
N ALA A 207 -3.13 4.61 11.57
CA ALA A 207 -4.42 4.01 11.88
C ALA A 207 -4.54 2.56 11.36
N GLY A 208 -3.48 2.02 10.74
CA GLY A 208 -3.43 0.68 10.20
C GLY A 208 -4.04 0.53 8.80
N LYS A 209 -4.33 1.63 8.10
CA LYS A 209 -4.89 1.61 6.74
C LYS A 209 -3.78 1.52 5.72
N THR A 210 -4.04 0.81 4.62
CA THR A 210 -3.08 0.65 3.53
C THR A 210 -3.55 1.23 2.21
N ASN A 211 -2.60 1.62 1.38
CA ASN A 211 -2.81 1.96 -0.03
C ASN A 211 -1.61 1.48 -0.85
N ARG A 212 -1.83 1.12 -2.11
CA ARG A 212 -0.79 0.53 -2.97
C ARG A 212 -0.76 1.15 -4.36
N VAL A 213 0.43 1.31 -4.91
CA VAL A 213 0.70 1.77 -6.28
C VAL A 213 1.79 0.91 -6.88
N SER A 214 1.69 0.59 -8.17
CA SER A 214 2.71 -0.18 -8.88
C SER A 214 3.26 0.55 -10.10
N ARG A 215 4.49 0.18 -10.48
CA ARG A 215 5.21 0.64 -11.67
C ARG A 215 5.86 -0.54 -12.38
N THR A 216 5.73 -0.58 -13.69
CA THR A 216 6.44 -1.54 -14.55
C THR A 216 7.65 -0.86 -15.17
N ILE A 217 8.84 -1.31 -14.79
CA ILE A 217 10.12 -0.75 -15.20
C ILE A 217 10.91 -1.79 -15.98
N GLN A 218 11.15 -1.51 -17.25
CA GLN A 218 12.00 -2.34 -18.11
C GLN A 218 13.45 -1.88 -17.95
N TYR A 219 14.31 -2.76 -17.45
CA TYR A 219 15.75 -2.52 -17.40
C TYR A 219 16.45 -3.37 -18.44
N GLN A 220 17.05 -2.73 -19.44
CA GLN A 220 17.92 -3.40 -20.39
C GLN A 220 19.35 -3.31 -19.89
N ALA A 221 19.91 -4.43 -19.44
CA ALA A 221 21.32 -4.48 -19.09
C ALA A 221 22.15 -4.03 -20.31
N PRO A 222 23.22 -3.23 -20.10
CA PRO A 222 24.15 -2.91 -21.16
C PRO A 222 24.58 -4.21 -21.82
N THR A 223 24.25 -4.36 -23.11
CA THR A 223 24.79 -5.45 -23.89
C THR A 223 26.26 -5.14 -24.01
N VAL A 224 27.08 -5.70 -23.12
CA VAL A 224 28.53 -5.69 -23.29
C VAL A 224 28.73 -6.33 -24.65
N GLY A 225 29.04 -5.50 -25.65
CA GLY A 225 29.24 -5.96 -27.01
C GLY A 225 30.37 -6.96 -26.94
N VAL A 226 30.03 -8.25 -27.01
CA VAL A 226 31.03 -9.28 -27.20
C VAL A 226 31.63 -8.93 -28.55
N SER A 227 32.82 -8.33 -28.51
CA SER A 227 33.61 -8.07 -29.70
C SER A 227 33.62 -9.35 -30.53
N ALA A 228 33.44 -9.22 -31.85
CA ALA A 228 33.42 -10.36 -32.74
C ALA A 228 34.58 -11.32 -32.40
N PRO A 229 34.32 -12.64 -32.25
CA PRO A 229 35.34 -13.58 -31.84
C PRO A 229 36.57 -13.50 -32.76
N PRO A 230 37.79 -13.63 -32.22
CA PRO A 230 38.98 -13.70 -33.07
C PRO A 230 38.97 -14.97 -33.92
N VAL A 231 39.73 -14.96 -35.01
CA VAL A 231 39.97 -16.16 -35.83
C VAL A 231 41.00 -17.03 -35.12
N LEU A 232 40.66 -18.32 -34.94
CA LEU A 232 41.52 -19.37 -34.42
C LEU A 232 41.53 -20.53 -35.42
N ALA A 233 42.72 -21.01 -35.78
CA ALA A 233 42.90 -22.22 -36.58
C ALA A 233 43.88 -23.14 -35.86
N VAL A 234 43.38 -24.26 -35.32
CA VAL A 234 44.22 -25.30 -34.73
C VAL A 234 44.70 -26.24 -35.83
N GLU A 235 46.00 -26.25 -36.09
CA GLU A 235 46.62 -27.06 -37.16
C GLU A 235 46.93 -28.48 -36.66
N GLN A 236 47.46 -28.61 -35.44
CA GLN A 236 47.68 -29.88 -34.74
C GLN A 236 47.36 -29.74 -33.24
N PRO A 237 46.95 -30.83 -32.57
CA PRO A 237 46.69 -32.17 -33.12
C PRO A 237 45.32 -32.28 -33.81
N ALA A 238 45.19 -33.26 -34.71
CA ALA A 238 43.87 -33.66 -35.21
C ALA A 238 43.03 -34.22 -34.04
N ASN A 239 41.72 -33.93 -34.05
CA ASN A 239 40.83 -34.46 -33.02
C ASN A 239 40.77 -35.99 -33.14
N GLY A 240 40.95 -36.70 -32.04
CA GLY A 240 41.03 -38.16 -31.96
C GLY A 240 42.38 -38.76 -32.34
N ALA A 241 43.41 -37.96 -32.61
CA ALA A 241 44.73 -38.48 -32.97
C ALA A 241 45.38 -39.27 -31.83
N THR A 242 46.07 -40.36 -32.18
CA THR A 242 46.82 -41.19 -31.23
C THR A 242 48.31 -40.87 -31.30
N PHE A 243 48.92 -40.66 -30.13
CA PHE A 243 50.36 -40.42 -29.98
C PHE A 243 50.97 -41.55 -29.16
N THR A 244 52.00 -42.20 -29.69
CA THR A 244 52.66 -43.35 -29.06
C THR A 244 54.09 -43.00 -28.66
N ASN A 245 54.43 -43.16 -27.38
CA ASN A 245 55.77 -42.90 -26.83
C ASN A 245 56.33 -41.49 -27.11
N THR A 246 55.47 -40.50 -27.34
CA THR A 246 55.89 -39.16 -27.75
C THR A 246 55.03 -38.09 -27.13
N TYR A 247 55.51 -36.85 -27.18
CA TYR A 247 54.76 -35.68 -26.74
C TYR A 247 53.69 -35.28 -27.76
N VAL A 248 52.69 -34.56 -27.28
CA VAL A 248 51.71 -33.90 -28.15
C VAL A 248 52.21 -32.50 -28.46
N GLN A 249 52.34 -32.19 -29.74
CA GLN A 249 52.52 -30.82 -30.19
C GLN A 249 51.16 -30.21 -30.49
N VAL A 250 50.84 -29.11 -29.81
CA VAL A 250 49.65 -28.30 -30.11
C VAL A 250 50.13 -27.03 -30.79
N ASN A 251 49.73 -26.83 -32.04
CA ASN A 251 50.09 -25.64 -32.80
C ASN A 251 48.93 -25.13 -33.65
N GLY A 252 49.02 -23.87 -34.04
CA GLY A 252 47.99 -23.22 -34.83
C GLY A 252 48.31 -21.76 -35.11
N ARG A 253 47.29 -21.06 -35.62
CA ARG A 253 47.35 -19.65 -35.99
C ARG A 253 46.20 -18.86 -35.37
N VAL A 254 46.49 -17.61 -35.04
CA VAL A 254 45.51 -16.62 -34.59
C VAL A 254 45.71 -15.27 -35.27
N GLY A 255 44.67 -14.43 -35.22
CA GLY A 255 44.77 -13.03 -35.66
C GLY A 255 45.76 -12.20 -34.84
N ARG A 256 46.16 -11.04 -35.38
CA ARG A 256 47.09 -10.12 -34.70
C ARG A 256 46.49 -9.59 -33.40
N GLY A 257 47.30 -9.52 -32.34
CA GLY A 257 46.88 -8.98 -31.03
C GLY A 257 45.97 -9.92 -30.22
N VAL A 258 45.91 -11.19 -30.60
CA VAL A 258 45.14 -12.23 -29.91
C VAL A 258 46.06 -12.98 -28.96
N THR A 259 45.58 -13.25 -27.74
CA THR A 259 46.26 -14.11 -26.76
C THR A 259 45.68 -15.52 -26.82
N VAL A 260 46.53 -16.54 -26.69
CA VAL A 260 46.12 -17.95 -26.68
C VAL A 260 46.39 -18.58 -25.32
N GLN A 261 45.44 -19.39 -24.85
CA GLN A 261 45.59 -20.26 -23.70
C GLN A 261 45.24 -21.70 -24.09
N ILE A 262 46.00 -22.65 -23.58
CA ILE A 262 45.75 -24.08 -23.75
C ILE A 262 45.64 -24.70 -22.35
N ASN A 263 44.50 -25.31 -22.04
CA ASN A 263 44.20 -25.85 -20.70
C ASN A 263 44.44 -24.81 -19.59
N SER A 264 44.00 -23.56 -19.84
CA SER A 264 44.19 -22.39 -18.98
C SER A 264 45.63 -21.90 -18.81
N VAL A 265 46.61 -22.50 -19.49
CA VAL A 265 48.01 -22.05 -19.51
C VAL A 265 48.25 -21.12 -20.70
N PRO A 266 48.77 -19.90 -20.50
CA PRO A 266 49.11 -19.00 -21.59
C PRO A 266 50.18 -19.61 -22.52
N VAL A 267 49.98 -19.48 -23.83
CA VAL A 267 50.95 -19.89 -24.85
C VAL A 267 51.41 -18.66 -25.61
N ALA A 268 52.72 -18.56 -25.80
CA ALA A 268 53.30 -17.46 -26.55
C ALA A 268 52.85 -17.52 -28.02
N VAL A 269 52.35 -16.39 -28.51
CA VAL A 269 52.00 -16.19 -29.91
C VAL A 269 53.11 -15.37 -30.56
N SER A 270 53.71 -15.92 -31.61
CA SER A 270 54.73 -15.26 -32.42
C SER A 270 54.15 -14.04 -33.15
N SER A 271 55.02 -13.14 -33.61
CA SER A 271 54.60 -11.92 -34.33
C SER A 271 53.85 -12.19 -35.64
N ASP A 272 54.03 -13.38 -36.23
CA ASP A 272 53.33 -13.87 -37.43
C ASP A 272 51.97 -14.53 -37.11
N GLY A 273 51.56 -14.55 -35.84
CA GLY A 273 50.30 -15.14 -35.39
C GLY A 273 50.35 -16.64 -35.14
N THR A 274 51.52 -17.29 -35.27
CA THR A 274 51.68 -18.72 -34.97
C THR A 274 51.84 -18.95 -33.47
N PHE A 275 51.32 -20.07 -32.97
CA PHE A 275 51.59 -20.54 -31.62
C PHE A 275 51.95 -22.02 -31.64
N GLN A 276 52.79 -22.44 -30.71
CA GLN A 276 53.14 -23.85 -30.52
C GLN A 276 53.47 -24.13 -29.06
N ALA A 277 53.05 -25.30 -28.58
CA ALA A 277 53.39 -25.82 -27.27
C ALA A 277 53.54 -27.34 -27.32
N ARG A 278 54.39 -27.89 -26.45
CA ARG A 278 54.64 -29.32 -26.33
C ARG A 278 54.17 -29.80 -24.97
N TYR A 279 53.44 -30.91 -24.95
CA TYR A 279 52.86 -31.48 -23.74
C TYR A 279 53.27 -32.95 -23.61
N TYR A 280 53.81 -33.29 -22.44
CA TYR A 280 54.09 -34.65 -22.03
C TYR A 280 52.99 -35.08 -21.06
N LEU A 281 52.20 -36.07 -21.47
CA LEU A 281 50.93 -36.39 -20.80
C LEU A 281 50.84 -37.88 -20.47
N PRO A 282 50.14 -38.24 -19.37
CA PRO A 282 49.93 -39.63 -19.02
C PRO A 282 49.08 -40.37 -20.06
N ALA A 283 49.15 -41.70 -20.04
CA ALA A 283 48.39 -42.56 -20.95
C ALA A 283 46.87 -42.29 -20.86
N GLY A 284 46.18 -42.55 -21.97
CA GLY A 284 44.73 -42.42 -22.10
C GLY A 284 44.27 -41.18 -22.87
N PRO A 285 42.95 -40.94 -22.92
CA PRO A 285 42.40 -39.77 -23.58
C PRO A 285 42.76 -38.47 -22.85
N GLN A 286 43.28 -37.49 -23.58
CA GLN A 286 43.72 -36.20 -23.05
C GLN A 286 43.02 -35.07 -23.81
N PRO A 287 42.20 -34.24 -23.12
CA PRO A 287 41.57 -33.08 -23.74
C PRO A 287 42.52 -31.87 -23.75
N PHE A 288 42.47 -31.14 -24.84
CA PHE A 288 43.05 -29.82 -25.01
C PHE A 288 41.95 -28.82 -25.28
N ARG A 289 41.81 -27.86 -24.36
CA ARG A 289 40.94 -26.70 -24.51
C ARG A 289 41.78 -25.50 -24.94
N ILE A 290 41.64 -25.09 -26.20
CA ILE A 290 42.36 -23.95 -26.79
C ILE A 290 41.42 -22.76 -26.82
N VAL A 291 41.79 -21.68 -26.11
CA VAL A 291 41.02 -20.44 -26.04
C VAL A 291 41.84 -19.32 -26.63
N ALA A 292 41.27 -18.59 -27.58
CA ALA A 292 41.84 -17.39 -28.14
C ALA A 292 40.99 -16.17 -27.77
N ARG A 293 41.63 -15.10 -27.28
CA ARG A 293 40.97 -13.89 -26.81
C ARG A 293 41.58 -12.64 -27.45
N ASN A 294 40.74 -11.76 -27.97
CA ASN A 294 41.17 -10.46 -28.49
C ASN A 294 41.19 -9.39 -27.38
N SER A 295 41.83 -8.24 -27.64
CA SER A 295 41.93 -7.13 -26.69
C SER A 295 40.58 -6.50 -26.32
N ALA A 296 39.56 -6.64 -27.17
CA ALA A 296 38.21 -6.15 -26.96
C ALA A 296 37.30 -7.15 -26.22
N GLY A 297 37.87 -8.24 -25.70
CA GLY A 297 37.18 -9.21 -24.85
C GLY A 297 36.45 -10.33 -25.61
N GLY A 298 36.42 -10.31 -26.94
CA GLY A 298 35.89 -11.40 -27.75
C GLY A 298 36.72 -12.67 -27.60
N THR A 299 36.04 -13.81 -27.45
CA THR A 299 36.67 -15.12 -27.23
C THR A 299 36.17 -16.15 -28.22
N VAL A 300 37.06 -17.04 -28.67
CA VAL A 300 36.74 -18.28 -29.39
C VAL A 300 37.41 -19.44 -28.66
N GLU A 301 36.75 -20.59 -28.67
CA GLU A 301 37.21 -21.80 -28.01
C GLU A 301 37.12 -22.98 -28.97
N GLU A 302 38.15 -23.83 -28.95
CA GLU A 302 38.17 -25.10 -29.66
C GLU A 302 38.71 -26.19 -28.74
N THR A 303 38.04 -27.35 -28.73
CA THR A 303 38.47 -28.52 -27.96
C THR A 303 38.92 -29.64 -28.88
N ARG A 304 40.10 -30.21 -28.58
CA ARG A 304 40.67 -31.39 -29.26
C ARG A 304 40.95 -32.46 -28.23
N THR A 305 40.50 -33.68 -28.44
CA THR A 305 40.86 -34.84 -27.61
C THR A 305 41.86 -35.68 -28.36
N VAL A 306 42.97 -36.06 -27.73
CA VAL A 306 43.95 -37.01 -28.28
C VAL A 306 44.05 -38.24 -27.40
N VAL A 307 44.60 -39.34 -27.91
CA VAL A 307 44.85 -40.55 -27.12
C VAL A 307 46.34 -40.76 -26.98
N ILE A 308 46.83 -40.88 -25.74
CA ILE A 308 48.24 -41.16 -25.46
C ILE A 308 48.41 -42.62 -25.14
N ALA A 309 49.35 -43.27 -25.82
CA ALA A 309 49.75 -44.64 -25.56
C ALA A 309 51.25 -44.71 -25.28
N TYR A 310 51.65 -45.53 -24.32
CA TYR A 310 53.05 -45.87 -24.09
C TYR A 310 53.21 -47.36 -24.29
N THR A 311 54.12 -47.75 -25.19
CA THR A 311 54.59 -49.12 -25.39
C THR A 311 56.04 -49.31 -24.95
N ALA A 312 56.67 -48.22 -24.50
CA ALA A 312 58.02 -48.14 -23.95
C ALA A 312 58.03 -47.23 -22.71
N ALA A 313 59.03 -47.37 -21.84
CA ALA A 313 59.36 -46.36 -20.83
C ALA A 313 59.96 -45.14 -21.54
N VAL A 314 59.29 -44.00 -21.49
CA VAL A 314 59.80 -42.71 -21.93
C VAL A 314 60.14 -41.91 -20.68
N VAL A 315 61.43 -41.67 -20.48
CA VAL A 315 61.97 -40.98 -19.30
C VAL A 315 62.65 -39.70 -19.75
N ILE A 316 62.09 -38.57 -19.35
CA ILE A 316 62.66 -37.25 -19.61
C ILE A 316 63.25 -36.76 -18.31
N VAL A 317 64.53 -36.45 -18.35
CA VAL A 317 65.27 -35.91 -17.23
C VAL A 317 65.45 -34.41 -17.45
N ARG A 318 65.16 -33.61 -16.42
CA ARG A 318 65.46 -32.19 -16.37
C ARG A 318 66.28 -31.88 -15.13
N VAL A 319 67.41 -31.23 -15.33
CA VAL A 319 68.27 -30.79 -14.23
C VAL A 319 67.91 -29.35 -13.84
N THR A 320 67.59 -29.12 -12.57
CA THR A 320 67.21 -27.82 -12.02
C THR A 320 67.74 -27.63 -10.60
N GLY A 321 68.26 -26.45 -10.27
CA GLY A 321 68.78 -26.14 -8.93
C GLY A 321 70.22 -26.58 -8.70
N GLY A 322 70.98 -26.86 -9.76
CA GLY A 322 72.40 -27.20 -9.72
C GLY A 322 72.80 -28.35 -10.64
N ASP A 323 74.10 -28.48 -10.90
CA ASP A 323 74.64 -29.55 -11.74
C ASP A 323 74.40 -30.93 -11.12
N SER A 324 74.25 -31.95 -11.98
CA SER A 324 74.12 -33.33 -11.55
C SER A 324 74.85 -34.29 -12.48
N TRP A 325 75.65 -35.19 -11.92
CA TRP A 325 76.18 -36.33 -12.68
C TRP A 325 75.06 -37.35 -12.89
N ILE A 326 74.88 -37.80 -14.13
CA ILE A 326 73.84 -38.75 -14.53
C ILE A 326 74.44 -39.84 -15.43
N LEU A 327 74.18 -41.08 -15.09
CA LEU A 327 74.38 -42.27 -15.92
C LEU A 327 73.01 -42.85 -16.25
N ALA A 328 72.71 -42.95 -17.55
CA ALA A 328 71.51 -43.58 -18.05
C ALA A 328 71.84 -44.90 -18.75
N THR A 329 71.08 -45.94 -18.43
CA THR A 329 71.15 -47.25 -19.09
C THR A 329 69.78 -47.55 -19.68
N VAL A 330 69.73 -47.81 -20.98
CA VAL A 330 68.50 -48.11 -21.75
C VAL A 330 68.60 -49.53 -22.27
N ASP A 331 67.67 -50.40 -21.85
CA ASP A 331 67.64 -51.82 -22.23
C ASP A 331 68.98 -52.54 -22.01
N GLY A 332 69.65 -52.20 -20.90
CA GLY A 332 70.97 -52.75 -20.54
C GLY A 332 72.17 -52.07 -21.23
N ASN A 333 71.94 -51.20 -22.21
CA ASN A 333 72.99 -50.46 -22.91
C ASN A 333 73.19 -49.08 -22.28
N CYS A 334 74.44 -48.71 -22.00
CA CYS A 334 74.81 -47.37 -21.57
C CYS A 334 75.71 -46.70 -22.61
N ASP A 335 75.45 -45.43 -22.92
CA ASP A 335 76.33 -44.62 -23.76
C ASP A 335 76.24 -43.12 -23.37
N PRO A 336 77.29 -42.52 -22.77
CA PRO A 336 78.52 -43.16 -22.31
C PRO A 336 78.31 -43.92 -20.99
N CYS A 337 78.91 -45.12 -20.85
CA CYS A 337 78.79 -45.95 -19.64
C CYS A 337 79.39 -45.38 -18.36
N GLN A 338 80.18 -44.31 -18.47
CA GLN A 338 80.72 -43.55 -17.33
C GLN A 338 79.80 -42.42 -16.87
N GLY A 339 78.66 -42.21 -17.53
CA GLY A 339 77.78 -41.08 -17.31
C GLY A 339 78.43 -39.75 -17.68
N ARG A 340 77.71 -38.66 -17.45
CA ARG A 340 78.26 -37.30 -17.61
C ARG A 340 77.59 -36.33 -16.67
N VAL A 341 78.21 -35.17 -16.47
CA VAL A 341 77.59 -34.06 -15.75
C VAL A 341 76.62 -33.35 -16.68
N PHE A 342 75.39 -33.20 -16.21
CA PHE A 342 74.35 -32.37 -16.81
C PHE A 342 74.31 -31.04 -16.07
N LYS A 343 74.26 -29.95 -16.84
CA LYS A 343 74.24 -28.59 -16.30
C LYS A 343 72.83 -28.18 -15.89
N ASP A 344 72.74 -27.20 -14.98
CA ASP A 344 71.46 -26.60 -14.62
C ASP A 344 70.68 -26.11 -15.86
N GLY A 345 69.42 -26.51 -15.97
CA GLY A 345 68.55 -26.26 -17.12
C GLY A 345 68.62 -27.30 -18.24
N GLU A 346 69.59 -28.22 -18.22
CA GLU A 346 69.76 -29.24 -19.26
C GLU A 346 68.69 -30.33 -19.18
N THR A 347 68.28 -30.83 -20.34
CA THR A 347 67.30 -31.92 -20.47
C THR A 347 67.81 -33.05 -21.35
N ALA A 348 67.38 -34.28 -21.05
CA ALA A 348 67.60 -35.45 -21.92
C ALA A 348 66.39 -36.38 -21.88
N THR A 349 66.18 -37.11 -22.99
CA THR A 349 65.11 -38.09 -23.13
C THR A 349 65.72 -39.46 -23.40
N PHE A 350 65.24 -40.45 -22.66
CA PHE A 350 65.63 -41.85 -22.79
C PHE A 350 64.38 -42.68 -23.04
N GLN A 351 64.47 -43.65 -23.95
CA GLN A 351 63.33 -44.47 -24.33
C GLN A 351 63.75 -45.92 -24.58
N GLY A 352 63.10 -46.87 -23.90
CA GLY A 352 63.36 -48.31 -24.02
C GLY A 352 62.30 -49.14 -23.29
N LYS A 353 62.46 -50.47 -23.23
CA LYS A 353 61.62 -51.33 -22.38
C LYS A 353 61.91 -51.11 -20.89
N GLU A 354 63.18 -50.94 -20.56
CA GLU A 354 63.69 -50.52 -19.25
C GLU A 354 64.64 -49.33 -19.41
N VAL A 355 64.45 -48.29 -18.60
CA VAL A 355 65.37 -47.17 -18.48
C VAL A 355 65.79 -47.04 -17.01
N ARG A 356 67.10 -47.13 -16.76
CA ARG A 356 67.70 -46.94 -15.44
C ARG A 356 68.46 -45.63 -15.40
N ILE A 357 68.15 -44.79 -14.43
CA ILE A 357 68.80 -43.51 -14.20
C ILE A 357 69.52 -43.55 -12.86
N LYS A 358 70.85 -43.40 -12.88
CA LYS A 358 71.69 -43.23 -11.69
C LYS A 358 72.21 -41.80 -11.67
N THR A 359 72.06 -41.11 -10.54
CA THR A 359 72.42 -39.70 -10.39
C THR A 359 73.19 -39.46 -9.09
N GLY A 360 74.12 -38.49 -9.07
CA GLY A 360 74.90 -38.11 -7.89
C GLY A 360 74.44 -36.84 -7.15
N ASN A 361 73.45 -36.13 -7.66
CA ASN A 361 72.80 -35.01 -6.98
C ASN A 361 71.29 -35.09 -7.24
N ALA A 362 70.65 -36.08 -6.62
CA ALA A 362 69.29 -36.50 -6.95
C ALA A 362 68.21 -35.43 -6.71
N ALA A 363 68.44 -34.46 -5.81
CA ALA A 363 67.52 -33.34 -5.61
C ALA A 363 67.45 -32.40 -6.81
N ALA A 364 68.53 -32.30 -7.60
CA ALA A 364 68.57 -31.45 -8.78
C ALA A 364 67.95 -32.12 -10.02
N VAL A 365 67.54 -33.39 -9.92
CA VAL A 365 67.06 -34.18 -11.06
C VAL A 365 65.55 -34.39 -10.94
N GLN A 366 64.81 -33.71 -11.82
CA GLN A 366 63.39 -33.95 -12.04
C GLN A 366 63.22 -34.96 -13.17
N VAL A 367 62.27 -35.89 -13.01
CA VAL A 367 61.99 -36.91 -14.02
C VAL A 367 60.55 -36.83 -14.44
N ASN A 368 60.28 -36.88 -15.74
CA ASN A 368 58.95 -37.19 -16.27
C ASN A 368 59.00 -38.60 -16.84
N HIS A 369 58.20 -39.52 -16.28
CA HIS A 369 58.07 -40.88 -16.77
C HIS A 369 56.69 -41.06 -17.38
N ASN A 370 56.62 -41.37 -18.67
CA ASN A 370 55.38 -41.58 -19.41
C ASN A 370 54.34 -40.45 -19.19
N GLY A 371 54.81 -39.21 -19.17
CA GLY A 371 53.99 -38.02 -18.98
C GLY A 371 53.72 -37.64 -17.52
N GLN A 372 54.09 -38.48 -16.55
CA GLN A 372 53.93 -38.20 -15.13
C GLN A 372 55.20 -37.58 -14.55
N VAL A 373 55.09 -36.37 -13.99
CA VAL A 373 56.21 -35.66 -13.36
C VAL A 373 56.50 -36.23 -11.97
N ILE A 374 57.78 -36.49 -11.71
CA ILE A 374 58.39 -36.93 -10.46
C ILE A 374 59.34 -35.80 -10.05
N ALA A 375 58.95 -35.05 -9.01
CA ALA A 375 59.54 -33.74 -8.68
C ALA A 375 61.04 -33.79 -8.37
N SER A 376 61.53 -34.80 -7.65
CA SER A 376 62.96 -35.01 -7.39
C SER A 376 63.23 -36.49 -7.16
N LEU A 377 64.40 -36.98 -7.55
CA LEU A 377 64.77 -38.39 -7.33
C LEU A 377 65.26 -38.69 -5.90
N GLY A 378 65.71 -37.67 -5.16
CA GLY A 378 66.27 -37.82 -3.81
C GLY A 378 66.68 -36.48 -3.18
N ARG A 379 67.61 -36.52 -2.21
CA ARG A 379 68.12 -35.36 -1.47
C ARG A 379 69.35 -34.72 -2.15
N PRO A 380 69.74 -33.48 -1.76
CA PRO A 380 70.93 -32.83 -2.30
C PRO A 380 72.20 -33.65 -2.04
N GLY A 381 73.00 -33.87 -3.08
CA GLY A 381 74.23 -34.67 -3.04
C GLY A 381 74.03 -36.19 -2.84
N GLU A 382 72.78 -36.67 -2.77
CA GLU A 382 72.48 -38.09 -2.66
C GLU A 382 72.70 -38.79 -4.01
N VAL A 383 73.36 -39.96 -3.96
CA VAL A 383 73.46 -40.85 -5.12
C VAL A 383 72.24 -41.78 -5.14
N VAL A 384 71.37 -41.63 -6.13
CA VAL A 384 70.15 -42.44 -6.26
C VAL A 384 70.14 -43.15 -7.61
N GLU A 385 69.68 -44.40 -7.62
CA GLU A 385 69.36 -45.15 -8.82
C GLU A 385 67.85 -45.45 -8.86
N ARG A 386 67.21 -45.19 -10.01
CA ARG A 386 65.81 -45.53 -10.26
C ARG A 386 65.67 -46.26 -11.58
N VAL A 387 64.72 -47.20 -11.62
CA VAL A 387 64.37 -47.99 -12.80
C VAL A 387 62.95 -47.64 -13.22
N PHE A 388 62.78 -47.40 -14.50
CA PHE A 388 61.52 -47.07 -15.15
C PHE A 388 61.25 -48.11 -16.22
N VAL A 389 60.04 -48.65 -16.26
CA VAL A 389 59.66 -49.74 -17.17
C VAL A 389 58.42 -49.34 -17.96
N ALA A 390 58.30 -49.90 -19.17
CA ALA A 390 57.09 -49.78 -19.96
C ALA A 390 55.88 -50.28 -19.16
N GLN A 391 54.75 -49.58 -19.27
CA GLN A 391 53.50 -49.94 -18.60
C GLN A 391 52.71 -50.97 -19.40
#